data_AF-A0A399WLU6-F1
#
_entry.id   AF-A0A399WLU6-F1
#
_cell.length_a   1.000
_cell.length_b   1.000
_cell.length_c   1.000
_cell.angle_alpha   90.00
_cell.angle_beta   90.00
_cell.angle_gamma   90.00
#
_symmetry.space_group_name_H-M   'P 1'
#
loop_
_entity.id
_entity.type
_entity.pdbx_description
1 polymer ?
#
loop_
_entity_poly.entity_id
_entity_poly.type
_entity_poly.pdbx_seq_one_letter_code
_entity_poly.pdbx_strand_id
1 'polypeptide(L)'
;MKTGVILISHGSKLSSGNDGLFQVADMLRAMNRWDIVDAAFLQLAEPGFPEVVKKIVESGINRLVVVPLLLFKGNHVYKDIPEMLEIEKKKHPQVEFIYSNNIGADERIALIAADRIHEVLTEKQYGNRDRIEQPQAIVDESFEIINKLVDLESMPELHRPIIQRAIHATGDTEYAYNLIFHPKAVDAGIRSIKSGKNIITDVNMVKAGITSGPVEKFGGKIVCKISDKSVIDEAKRQGKTRAIVAMQQSTDDMKGGIVVIGNAPTALFELIDLIKRGLAQPALVVGIPVGFVGAVEAKHALKDISIPYITNTNRKGGSAVAVSIVNAIIKLAKEY
;
A
#
# COMPACT_ATOMS: atom_id res chain seq x y z
N MET A 1 -29.00 5.43 -2.76
CA MET A 1 -29.00 6.66 -3.57
C MET A 1 -28.20 6.39 -4.82
N LYS A 2 -28.75 6.70 -6.00
CA LYS A 2 -28.06 6.54 -7.29
C LYS A 2 -27.11 7.71 -7.48
N THR A 3 -25.85 7.41 -7.75
CA THR A 3 -24.76 8.40 -7.82
C THR A 3 -24.24 8.51 -9.25
N GLY A 4 -24.39 9.70 -9.82
CA GLY A 4 -23.74 10.10 -11.06
C GLY A 4 -22.42 10.82 -10.78
N VAL A 5 -21.46 10.70 -11.69
CA VAL A 5 -20.18 11.41 -11.66
C VAL A 5 -20.02 12.20 -12.96
N ILE A 6 -19.62 13.47 -12.86
CA ILE A 6 -19.20 14.28 -14.00
C ILE A 6 -17.73 14.63 -13.83
N LEU A 7 -16.91 14.22 -14.81
CA LEU A 7 -15.56 14.73 -14.95
C LEU A 7 -15.60 16.04 -15.72
N ILE A 8 -15.02 17.10 -15.16
CA ILE A 8 -14.97 18.42 -15.79
C ILE A 8 -13.55 18.78 -16.22
N SER A 9 -13.42 19.28 -17.45
CA SER A 9 -12.20 19.94 -17.95
C SER A 9 -12.52 21.28 -18.62
N HIS A 10 -11.49 22.09 -18.89
CA HIS A 10 -11.65 23.35 -19.61
C HIS A 10 -12.14 23.16 -21.04
N GLY A 11 -11.78 22.04 -21.67
CA GLY A 11 -11.97 21.84 -23.11
C GLY A 11 -10.88 22.53 -23.92
N SER A 12 -10.62 21.98 -25.10
CA SER A 12 -9.66 22.45 -26.08
C SER A 12 -10.36 22.66 -27.42
N LYS A 13 -9.95 23.71 -28.15
CA LYS A 13 -10.36 23.90 -29.55
C LYS A 13 -9.87 22.77 -30.45
N LEU A 14 -8.79 22.09 -30.06
CA LEU A 14 -8.29 20.91 -30.76
C LEU A 14 -9.00 19.67 -30.22
N SER A 15 -9.77 18.99 -31.06
CA SER A 15 -10.57 17.82 -30.66
C SER A 15 -9.74 16.72 -30.00
N SER A 16 -8.53 16.45 -30.50
CA SER A 16 -7.63 15.44 -29.90
C SER A 16 -7.19 15.78 -28.47
N GLY A 17 -7.22 17.05 -28.08
CA GLY A 17 -6.96 17.48 -26.70
C GLY A 17 -8.10 17.15 -25.72
N ASN A 18 -9.28 16.80 -26.23
CA ASN A 18 -10.47 16.49 -25.44
C ASN A 18 -10.62 14.98 -25.19
N ASP A 19 -10.05 14.14 -26.06
CA ASP A 19 -10.13 12.68 -26.00
C ASP A 19 -9.67 12.11 -24.65
N GLY A 20 -8.64 12.72 -24.05
CA GLY A 20 -8.12 12.30 -22.75
C GLY A 20 -9.17 12.35 -21.64
N LEU A 21 -10.10 13.31 -21.64
CA LEU A 21 -11.16 13.39 -20.64
C LEU A 21 -12.14 12.22 -20.78
N PHE A 22 -12.51 11.90 -22.02
CA PHE A 22 -13.40 10.77 -22.31
C PHE A 22 -12.75 9.43 -21.98
N GLN A 23 -11.46 9.26 -22.30
CA GLN A 23 -10.71 8.05 -21.94
C GLN A 23 -10.69 7.83 -20.42
N VAL A 24 -10.46 8.88 -19.63
CA VAL A 24 -10.51 8.78 -18.16
C VAL A 24 -11.94 8.46 -17.68
N ALA A 25 -12.98 9.04 -18.29
CA ALA A 25 -14.36 8.71 -17.98
C ALA A 25 -14.67 7.22 -18.27
N ASP A 26 -14.19 6.69 -19.40
CA ASP A 26 -14.34 5.29 -19.79
C ASP A 26 -13.64 4.37 -18.78
N MET A 27 -12.42 4.71 -18.36
CA MET A 27 -11.70 3.98 -17.31
C MET A 27 -12.48 3.95 -15.99
N LEU A 28 -13.12 5.06 -15.59
CA LEU A 28 -13.96 5.10 -14.40
C LEU A 28 -15.26 4.30 -14.56
N ARG A 29 -15.89 4.31 -15.74
CA ARG A 29 -17.05 3.46 -16.03
C ARG A 29 -16.70 1.98 -15.91
N ALA A 30 -15.53 1.58 -16.42
CA ALA A 30 -15.05 0.20 -16.34
C ALA A 30 -14.84 -0.29 -14.89
N MET A 31 -14.62 0.61 -13.93
CA MET A 31 -14.54 0.24 -12.51
C MET A 31 -15.90 -0.16 -11.90
N ASN A 32 -17.02 0.16 -12.57
CA ASN A 32 -18.39 -0.18 -12.18
C ASN A 32 -18.73 0.19 -10.72
N ARG A 33 -18.26 1.36 -10.26
CA ARG A 33 -18.47 1.86 -8.88
C ARG A 33 -19.58 2.89 -8.75
N TRP A 34 -20.02 3.48 -9.86
CA TRP A 34 -21.03 4.54 -9.92
C TRP A 34 -22.06 4.19 -10.99
N ASP A 35 -23.29 4.66 -10.80
CA ASP A 35 -24.40 4.36 -11.70
C ASP A 35 -24.18 4.97 -13.10
N ILE A 36 -23.65 6.21 -13.13
CA ILE A 36 -23.33 6.93 -14.36
C ILE A 36 -22.02 7.69 -14.16
N VAL A 37 -21.12 7.64 -15.14
CA VAL A 37 -19.95 8.52 -15.23
C VAL A 37 -19.94 9.16 -16.61
N ASP A 38 -19.90 10.48 -16.68
CA ASP A 38 -19.84 11.21 -17.94
C ASP A 38 -18.80 12.34 -17.89
N ALA A 39 -18.44 12.85 -19.06
CA ALA A 39 -17.45 13.91 -19.22
C ALA A 39 -18.15 15.19 -19.71
N ALA A 40 -17.74 16.33 -19.16
CA ALA A 40 -18.25 17.62 -19.58
C ALA A 40 -17.13 18.68 -19.67
N PHE A 41 -17.35 19.66 -20.53
CA PHE A 41 -16.43 20.78 -20.69
C PHE A 41 -17.05 22.07 -20.16
N LEU A 42 -16.19 22.92 -19.60
CA LEU A 42 -16.58 24.26 -19.18
C LEU A 42 -16.78 25.19 -20.38
N GLN A 43 -15.87 25.11 -21.35
CA GLN A 43 -15.83 25.97 -22.52
C GLN A 43 -15.19 25.21 -23.70
N LEU A 44 -15.22 25.79 -24.90
CA LEU A 44 -14.41 25.39 -26.07
C LEU A 44 -14.66 23.99 -26.68
N ALA A 45 -15.39 23.11 -26.01
CA ALA A 45 -15.69 21.75 -26.45
C ALA A 45 -17.06 21.31 -25.94
N GLU A 46 -17.58 20.25 -26.55
CA GLU A 46 -18.87 19.64 -26.21
C GLU A 46 -18.66 18.18 -25.73
N PRO A 47 -19.52 17.66 -24.84
CA PRO A 47 -20.73 18.31 -24.33
C PRO A 47 -20.46 19.29 -23.19
N GLY A 48 -21.21 20.39 -23.16
CA GLY A 48 -21.15 21.39 -22.11
C GLY A 48 -21.68 20.88 -20.76
N PHE A 49 -21.17 21.44 -19.65
CA PHE A 49 -21.60 21.05 -18.31
C PHE A 49 -23.12 21.03 -18.07
N PRO A 50 -23.90 22.06 -18.46
CA PRO A 50 -25.36 22.04 -18.24
C PRO A 50 -26.08 20.92 -19.01
N GLU A 51 -25.60 20.56 -20.21
CA GLU A 51 -26.19 19.50 -21.02
C GLU A 51 -26.00 18.14 -20.33
N VAL A 52 -24.79 17.87 -19.85
CA VAL A 52 -24.45 16.63 -19.17
C VAL A 52 -25.20 16.50 -17.85
N VAL A 53 -25.32 17.58 -17.07
CA VAL A 53 -26.12 17.60 -15.84
C VAL A 53 -27.56 17.19 -16.16
N LYS A 54 -28.20 17.85 -17.14
CA LYS A 54 -29.58 17.54 -17.54
C LYS A 54 -29.75 16.06 -17.90
N LYS A 55 -28.88 15.52 -18.77
CA LYS A 55 -28.89 14.11 -19.19
C LYS A 55 -28.81 13.15 -18.00
N ILE A 56 -27.92 13.43 -17.04
CA ILE A 56 -27.71 12.56 -15.87
C ILE A 56 -28.91 12.65 -14.92
N VAL A 57 -29.47 13.83 -14.70
CA VAL A 57 -30.65 14.02 -13.85
C VAL A 57 -31.88 13.34 -14.44
N GLU A 58 -32.10 13.46 -15.75
CA GLU A 58 -33.20 12.78 -16.47
C GLU A 58 -33.08 11.25 -16.38
N SER A 59 -31.88 10.72 -16.16
CA SER A 59 -31.62 9.29 -15.93
C SER A 59 -31.98 8.81 -14.51
N GLY A 60 -32.55 9.68 -13.66
CA GLY A 60 -33.02 9.34 -12.31
C GLY A 60 -31.93 9.32 -11.23
N ILE A 61 -30.79 9.98 -11.49
CA ILE A 61 -29.75 10.19 -10.48
C ILE A 61 -30.25 11.18 -9.41
N ASN A 62 -29.93 10.88 -8.15
CA ASN A 62 -30.30 11.70 -7.00
C ASN A 62 -29.09 12.31 -6.27
N ARG A 63 -27.88 11.88 -6.63
CA ARG A 63 -26.62 12.47 -6.17
C ARG A 63 -25.66 12.65 -7.34
N LEU A 64 -25.11 13.84 -7.52
CA LEU A 64 -24.18 14.16 -8.58
C LEU A 64 -22.85 14.62 -7.99
N VAL A 65 -21.78 13.88 -8.25
CA VAL A 65 -20.42 14.24 -7.85
C VAL A 65 -19.70 14.87 -9.03
N VAL A 66 -19.21 16.09 -8.86
CA VAL A 66 -18.51 16.84 -9.89
C VAL A 66 -17.03 16.88 -9.54
N VAL A 67 -16.20 16.35 -10.45
CA VAL A 67 -14.77 16.12 -10.26
C VAL A 67 -13.96 16.89 -11.30
N PRO A 68 -13.24 17.95 -10.91
CA PRO A 68 -12.38 18.67 -11.85
C PRO A 68 -11.12 17.86 -12.20
N LEU A 69 -11.00 17.47 -13.47
CA LEU A 69 -9.82 16.79 -14.01
C LEU A 69 -8.74 17.80 -14.40
N LEU A 70 -8.35 18.67 -13.46
CA LEU A 70 -7.41 19.76 -13.65
C LEU A 70 -6.17 19.57 -12.77
N LEU A 71 -4.99 19.53 -13.39
CA LEU A 71 -3.71 19.27 -12.70
C LEU A 71 -3.31 20.38 -11.73
N PHE A 72 -3.49 21.65 -12.10
CA PHE A 72 -3.14 22.77 -11.24
C PHE A 72 -4.32 23.72 -11.07
N LYS A 73 -4.33 24.41 -9.93
CA LYS A 73 -5.40 25.36 -9.58
C LYS A 73 -5.22 26.64 -10.39
N GLY A 74 -6.18 26.95 -11.24
CA GLY A 74 -6.34 28.28 -11.87
C GLY A 74 -7.54 29.03 -11.27
N ASN A 75 -7.73 30.29 -11.67
CA ASN A 75 -8.85 31.15 -11.20
C ASN A 75 -10.24 30.50 -11.40
N HIS A 76 -10.40 29.67 -12.42
CA HIS A 76 -11.66 28.99 -12.77
C HIS A 76 -12.14 27.96 -11.73
N VAL A 77 -11.22 27.33 -10.99
CA VAL A 77 -11.57 26.34 -9.97
C VAL A 77 -12.25 27.00 -8.76
N TYR A 78 -11.95 28.27 -8.49
CA TYR A 78 -12.45 28.99 -7.33
C TYR A 78 -13.73 29.79 -7.56
N LYS A 79 -14.10 30.06 -8.82
CA LYS A 79 -15.25 30.93 -9.16
C LYS A 79 -16.19 30.27 -10.15
N ASP A 80 -15.70 29.95 -11.33
CA ASP A 80 -16.55 29.55 -12.46
C ASP A 80 -17.29 28.22 -12.22
N ILE A 81 -16.58 27.18 -11.76
CA ILE A 81 -17.22 25.88 -11.48
C ILE A 81 -18.23 25.99 -10.33
N PRO A 82 -17.87 26.57 -9.16
CA PRO A 82 -18.85 26.83 -8.11
C PRO A 82 -20.08 27.63 -8.56
N GLU A 83 -19.92 28.69 -9.35
CA GLU A 83 -21.04 29.49 -9.85
C GLU A 83 -21.97 28.68 -10.75
N MET A 84 -21.41 27.91 -11.69
CA MET A 84 -22.20 27.00 -12.54
C MET A 84 -22.93 25.94 -11.72
N LEU A 85 -22.30 25.39 -10.68
CA LEU A 85 -22.94 24.43 -9.78
C LEU A 85 -24.12 25.05 -9.02
N GLU A 86 -24.00 26.29 -8.53
CA GLU A 86 -25.11 26.97 -7.85
C GLU A 86 -26.30 27.24 -8.79
N ILE A 87 -26.04 27.52 -10.07
CA ILE A 87 -27.09 27.65 -11.09
C ILE A 87 -27.81 26.31 -11.30
N GLU A 88 -27.07 25.22 -11.49
CA GLU A 88 -27.66 23.90 -11.74
C GLU A 88 -28.36 23.32 -10.50
N LYS A 89 -27.85 23.57 -9.29
CA LYS A 89 -28.52 23.24 -8.02
C LYS A 89 -29.90 23.88 -7.90
N LYS A 90 -30.04 25.15 -8.31
CA LYS A 90 -31.35 25.84 -8.30
C LYS A 90 -32.34 25.24 -9.30
N LYS A 91 -31.85 24.73 -10.43
CA LYS A 91 -32.68 24.06 -11.44
C LYS A 91 -33.09 22.64 -11.03
N HIS A 92 -32.24 21.97 -10.24
CA HIS A 92 -32.41 20.57 -9.85
C HIS A 92 -32.36 20.39 -8.31
N PRO A 93 -33.29 20.99 -7.54
CA PRO A 93 -33.26 20.97 -6.08
C PRO A 93 -33.43 19.57 -5.47
N GLN A 94 -33.92 18.60 -6.25
CA GLN A 94 -34.08 17.20 -5.85
C GLN A 94 -32.77 16.39 -5.91
N VAL A 95 -31.69 16.95 -6.46
CA VAL A 95 -30.40 16.27 -6.63
C VAL A 95 -29.38 16.86 -5.68
N GLU A 96 -28.69 16.00 -4.94
CA GLU A 96 -27.57 16.39 -4.09
C GLU A 96 -26.31 16.60 -4.95
N PHE A 97 -25.82 17.84 -5.06
CA PHE A 97 -24.58 18.16 -5.78
C PHE A 97 -23.39 18.17 -4.81
N ILE A 98 -22.38 17.36 -5.10
CA ILE A 98 -21.13 17.25 -4.34
C ILE A 98 -19.98 17.70 -5.25
N TYR A 99 -19.15 18.62 -4.75
CA TYR A 99 -17.98 19.11 -5.46
C TYR A 99 -16.70 18.59 -4.81
N SER A 100 -15.85 17.90 -5.57
CA SER A 100 -14.55 17.43 -5.07
C SER A 100 -13.44 18.47 -5.30
N ASN A 101 -12.30 18.26 -4.63
CA ASN A 101 -11.07 18.92 -5.04
C ASN A 101 -10.70 18.51 -6.48
N ASN A 102 -9.98 19.39 -7.17
CA ASN A 102 -9.31 19.03 -8.43
C ASN A 102 -8.19 18.00 -8.18
N ILE A 103 -7.69 17.35 -9.24
CA ILE A 103 -6.56 16.41 -9.12
C ILE A 103 -5.40 17.04 -8.34
N GLY A 104 -4.96 18.23 -8.77
CA GLY A 104 -3.90 18.96 -8.06
C GLY A 104 -2.52 18.29 -8.19
N ALA A 105 -1.56 18.85 -7.45
CA ALA A 105 -0.30 18.16 -7.19
C ALA A 105 -0.56 17.01 -6.20
N ASP A 106 -0.35 15.79 -6.66
CA ASP A 106 -0.60 14.55 -5.93
C ASP A 106 0.53 13.56 -6.22
N GLU A 107 0.93 12.74 -5.24
CA GLU A 107 2.02 11.78 -5.39
C GLU A 107 1.79 10.81 -6.56
N ARG A 108 0.53 10.43 -6.82
CA ARG A 108 0.18 9.50 -7.90
C ARG A 108 0.40 10.12 -9.28
N ILE A 109 0.28 11.44 -9.41
CA ILE A 109 0.62 12.15 -10.64
C ILE A 109 2.15 12.18 -10.83
N ALA A 110 2.91 12.38 -9.75
CA ALA A 110 4.36 12.30 -9.80
C ALA A 110 4.83 10.90 -10.20
N LEU A 111 4.16 9.84 -9.72
CA LEU A 111 4.42 8.46 -10.13
C LEU A 111 4.16 8.23 -11.62
N ILE A 112 3.02 8.68 -12.16
CA ILE A 112 2.76 8.58 -13.60
C ILE A 112 3.84 9.32 -14.40
N ALA A 113 4.27 10.51 -13.95
CA ALA A 113 5.36 11.24 -14.60
C ALA A 113 6.69 10.47 -14.51
N ALA A 114 6.99 9.87 -13.36
CA ALA A 114 8.15 9.03 -13.17
C ALA A 114 8.13 7.80 -14.09
N ASP A 115 6.96 7.17 -14.29
CA ASP A 115 6.78 6.07 -15.22
C ASP A 115 7.07 6.51 -16.66
N ARG A 116 6.57 7.68 -17.10
CA ARG A 116 6.88 8.24 -18.43
C ARG A 116 8.36 8.60 -18.61
N ILE A 117 8.97 9.16 -17.58
CA ILE A 117 10.42 9.43 -17.56
C ILE A 117 11.18 8.10 -17.68
N HIS A 118 10.77 7.10 -16.90
CA HIS A 118 11.37 5.79 -16.91
C HIS A 118 11.23 5.16 -18.29
N GLU A 119 10.04 5.13 -18.90
CA GLU A 119 9.80 4.66 -20.27
C GLU A 119 10.82 5.27 -21.24
N VAL A 120 11.08 6.57 -21.24
CA VAL A 120 12.07 7.16 -22.17
C VAL A 120 13.51 6.80 -21.79
N LEU A 121 13.82 6.72 -20.49
CA LEU A 121 15.15 6.37 -20.00
C LEU A 121 15.46 4.87 -20.15
N THR A 122 14.45 4.00 -20.22
CA THR A 122 14.55 2.54 -20.27
C THR A 122 13.95 1.89 -21.52
N GLU A 123 13.27 2.61 -22.42
CA GLU A 123 12.94 2.12 -23.78
C GLU A 123 14.23 1.82 -24.56
N LYS A 124 15.35 2.44 -24.20
CA LYS A 124 16.69 2.01 -24.64
C LYS A 124 17.15 0.66 -24.07
N GLN A 125 16.46 0.09 -23.08
CA GLN A 125 16.81 -1.16 -22.39
C GLN A 125 15.84 -2.31 -22.65
N TYR A 126 14.53 -2.06 -22.81
CA TYR A 126 13.54 -3.12 -23.07
C TYR A 126 13.49 -3.60 -24.53
N GLY A 127 14.05 -2.82 -25.47
CA GLY A 127 13.94 -3.10 -26.91
C GLY A 127 14.98 -4.05 -27.51
N ASN A 128 16.06 -4.40 -26.79
CA ASN A 128 17.11 -5.27 -27.34
C ASN A 128 18.06 -5.87 -26.28
N ARG A 129 17.53 -6.52 -25.24
CA ARG A 129 18.34 -7.40 -24.38
C ARG A 129 17.94 -8.84 -24.65
N ASP A 130 18.93 -9.66 -25.00
CA ASP A 130 18.78 -11.12 -24.91
C ASP A 130 18.16 -11.45 -23.55
N ARG A 131 17.13 -12.30 -23.54
CA ARG A 131 16.43 -12.70 -22.33
C ARG A 131 17.47 -13.19 -21.31
N ILE A 132 17.62 -12.48 -20.20
CA ILE A 132 18.52 -12.92 -19.13
C ILE A 132 17.82 -14.09 -18.44
N GLU A 133 18.42 -15.28 -18.56
CA GLU A 133 17.86 -16.51 -17.99
C GLU A 133 18.51 -16.88 -16.65
N GLN A 134 19.61 -16.21 -16.27
CA GLN A 134 20.34 -16.49 -15.04
C GLN A 134 19.68 -15.78 -13.84
N PRO A 135 19.18 -16.51 -12.82
CA PRO A 135 18.43 -15.91 -11.71
C PRO A 135 19.19 -14.82 -10.95
N GLN A 136 20.50 -14.99 -10.75
CA GLN A 136 21.31 -14.01 -10.02
C GLN A 136 21.48 -12.71 -10.82
N ALA A 137 21.71 -12.81 -12.13
CA ALA A 137 21.84 -11.65 -13.01
C ALA A 137 20.54 -10.81 -13.07
N ILE A 138 19.37 -11.47 -13.05
CA ILE A 138 18.07 -10.78 -13.00
C ILE A 138 17.93 -9.98 -11.69
N VAL A 139 18.35 -10.57 -10.56
CA VAL A 139 18.28 -9.90 -9.25
C VAL A 139 19.24 -8.71 -9.19
N ASP A 140 20.47 -8.89 -9.67
CA ASP A 140 21.48 -7.83 -9.68
C ASP A 140 21.03 -6.66 -10.56
N GLU A 141 20.52 -6.93 -11.75
CA GLU A 141 19.94 -5.91 -12.63
C GLU A 141 18.73 -5.22 -12.00
N SER A 142 17.84 -5.98 -11.35
CA SER A 142 16.70 -5.40 -10.63
C SER A 142 17.16 -4.44 -9.53
N PHE A 143 18.22 -4.78 -8.80
CA PHE A 143 18.77 -3.92 -7.75
C PHE A 143 19.44 -2.67 -8.32
N GLU A 144 20.13 -2.77 -9.46
CA GLU A 144 20.64 -1.59 -10.15
C GLU A 144 19.53 -0.64 -10.61
N ILE A 145 18.41 -1.18 -11.11
CA ILE A 145 17.24 -0.38 -11.49
C ILE A 145 16.67 0.33 -10.25
N ILE A 146 16.48 -0.40 -9.14
CA ILE A 146 15.97 0.19 -7.89
C ILE A 146 16.88 1.32 -7.39
N ASN A 147 18.21 1.15 -7.43
CA ASN A 147 19.17 2.16 -7.01
C ASN A 147 19.13 3.44 -7.87
N LYS A 148 18.65 3.35 -9.12
CA LYS A 148 18.45 4.52 -9.99
C LYS A 148 17.11 5.22 -9.76
N LEU A 149 16.12 4.49 -9.25
CA LEU A 149 14.77 5.00 -8.99
C LEU A 149 14.63 5.63 -7.61
N VAL A 150 15.46 5.21 -6.65
CA VAL A 150 15.39 5.63 -5.25
C VAL A 150 16.79 5.95 -4.74
N ASP A 151 16.94 7.09 -4.08
CA ASP A 151 18.17 7.44 -3.37
C ASP A 151 18.30 6.62 -2.07
N LEU A 152 18.80 5.39 -2.19
CA LEU A 152 19.09 4.54 -1.03
C LEU A 152 20.35 4.97 -0.28
N GLU A 153 21.24 5.75 -0.91
CA GLU A 153 22.52 6.17 -0.31
C GLU A 153 22.31 7.17 0.83
N SER A 154 21.25 7.98 0.81
CA SER A 154 20.90 8.85 1.94
C SER A 154 20.31 8.11 3.14
N MET A 155 19.98 6.82 3.01
CA MET A 155 19.38 6.02 4.09
C MET A 155 20.44 5.36 4.99
N PRO A 156 20.12 5.05 6.26
CA PRO A 156 21.04 4.32 7.15
C PRO A 156 21.47 2.98 6.57
N GLU A 157 22.77 2.66 6.65
CA GLU A 157 23.40 1.50 6.00
C GLU A 157 22.66 0.18 6.23
N LEU A 158 22.32 -0.13 7.48
CA LEU A 158 21.61 -1.36 7.84
C LEU A 158 20.14 -1.40 7.35
N HIS A 159 19.55 -0.26 7.00
CA HIS A 159 18.18 -0.18 6.48
C HIS A 159 18.14 -0.39 4.96
N ARG A 160 19.18 0.05 4.23
CA ARG A 160 19.24 -0.01 2.76
C ARG A 160 18.89 -1.39 2.17
N PRO A 161 19.52 -2.51 2.58
CA PRO A 161 19.23 -3.82 1.98
C PRO A 161 17.82 -4.33 2.33
N ILE A 162 17.22 -3.86 3.43
CA ILE A 162 15.86 -4.20 3.82
C ILE A 162 14.87 -3.46 2.91
N ILE A 163 15.07 -2.16 2.73
CA ILE A 163 14.23 -1.30 1.88
C ILE A 163 14.30 -1.75 0.43
N GLN A 164 15.51 -1.97 -0.11
CA GLN A 164 15.72 -2.46 -1.48
C GLN A 164 14.99 -3.77 -1.73
N ARG A 165 15.01 -4.71 -0.77
CA ARG A 165 14.28 -5.98 -0.87
C ARG A 165 12.77 -5.83 -0.78
N ALA A 166 12.26 -4.88 0.00
CA ALA A 166 10.83 -4.58 0.02
C ALA A 166 10.34 -4.03 -1.33
N ILE A 167 11.10 -3.12 -1.94
CA ILE A 167 10.82 -2.59 -3.28
C ILE A 167 10.87 -3.72 -4.30
N HIS A 168 11.95 -4.52 -4.32
CA HIS A 168 12.08 -5.63 -5.27
C HIS A 168 10.94 -6.66 -5.17
N ALA A 169 10.50 -6.99 -3.95
CA ALA A 169 9.43 -7.96 -3.74
C ALA A 169 8.05 -7.47 -4.17
N THR A 170 7.87 -6.16 -4.41
CA THR A 170 6.56 -5.55 -4.68
C THR A 170 6.49 -4.76 -5.97
N GLY A 171 7.64 -4.36 -6.53
CA GLY A 171 7.71 -3.38 -7.61
C GLY A 171 7.34 -1.96 -7.17
N ASP A 172 7.23 -1.70 -5.87
CA ASP A 172 6.69 -0.44 -5.33
C ASP A 172 7.80 0.37 -4.65
N THR A 173 8.22 1.46 -5.30
CA THR A 173 9.28 2.35 -4.81
C THR A 173 8.86 3.15 -3.58
N GLU A 174 7.57 3.24 -3.25
CA GLU A 174 7.13 3.99 -2.05
C GLU A 174 7.62 3.35 -0.73
N TYR A 175 7.99 2.07 -0.72
CA TYR A 175 8.60 1.44 0.46
C TYR A 175 9.92 2.10 0.87
N ALA A 176 10.56 2.85 -0.02
CA ALA A 176 11.66 3.75 0.29
C ALA A 176 11.32 4.78 1.37
N TYR A 177 10.10 5.32 1.32
CA TYR A 177 9.71 6.49 2.09
C TYR A 177 8.71 6.16 3.21
N ASN A 178 8.02 5.03 3.11
CA ASN A 178 6.97 4.66 4.05
C ASN A 178 7.39 3.63 5.11
N LEU A 179 8.51 2.92 4.92
CA LEU A 179 9.02 1.99 5.94
C LEU A 179 9.60 2.77 7.13
N ILE A 180 9.18 2.38 8.32
CA ILE A 180 9.57 2.98 9.59
C ILE A 180 10.30 1.91 10.39
N PHE A 181 11.48 2.29 10.87
CA PHE A 181 12.36 1.44 11.66
C PHE A 181 12.51 2.05 13.05
N HIS A 182 12.25 1.25 14.08
CA HIS A 182 12.73 1.60 15.41
C HIS A 182 14.28 1.65 15.38
N PRO A 183 14.96 2.59 16.07
CA PRO A 183 16.41 2.76 15.97
C PRO A 183 17.25 1.51 16.27
N LYS A 184 16.70 0.59 17.07
CA LYS A 184 17.34 -0.69 17.45
C LYS A 184 16.84 -1.90 16.66
N ALA A 185 15.96 -1.72 15.68
CA ALA A 185 15.21 -2.81 15.05
C ALA A 185 16.13 -3.81 14.35
N VAL A 186 17.00 -3.33 13.47
CA VAL A 186 17.85 -4.21 12.67
C VAL A 186 18.87 -4.94 13.55
N ASP A 187 19.53 -4.24 14.47
CA ASP A 187 20.46 -4.85 15.43
C ASP A 187 19.79 -5.87 16.36
N ALA A 188 18.56 -5.60 16.81
CA ALA A 188 17.79 -6.55 17.61
C ALA A 188 17.45 -7.82 16.82
N GLY A 189 17.06 -7.67 15.54
CA GLY A 189 16.81 -8.79 14.64
C GLY A 189 18.05 -9.64 14.40
N ILE A 190 19.18 -9.02 14.07
CA ILE A 190 20.47 -9.71 13.87
C ILE A 190 20.86 -10.51 15.12
N ARG A 191 20.85 -9.85 16.30
CA ARG A 191 21.20 -10.51 17.57
C ARG A 191 20.25 -11.66 17.92
N SER A 192 18.94 -11.47 17.70
CA SER A 192 17.93 -12.51 17.92
C SER A 192 18.23 -13.76 17.10
N ILE A 193 18.48 -13.61 15.79
CA ILE A 193 18.77 -14.74 14.90
C ILE A 193 20.06 -15.43 15.32
N LYS A 194 21.14 -14.68 15.55
CA LYS A 194 22.43 -15.23 15.98
C LYS A 194 22.37 -15.98 17.31
N SER A 195 21.48 -15.57 18.21
CA SER A 195 21.28 -16.21 19.50
C SER A 195 20.37 -17.45 19.43
N GLY A 196 20.07 -17.94 18.22
CA GLY A 196 19.25 -19.13 17.99
C GLY A 196 17.79 -18.97 18.40
N LYS A 197 17.25 -17.75 18.37
CA LYS A 197 15.87 -17.49 18.76
C LYS A 197 14.91 -17.76 17.61
N ASN A 198 13.66 -18.08 17.95
CA ASN A 198 12.64 -18.44 16.99
C ASN A 198 12.13 -17.22 16.20
N ILE A 199 11.59 -17.50 15.02
CA ILE A 199 10.79 -16.55 14.23
C ILE A 199 9.36 -17.04 14.21
N ILE A 200 8.42 -16.21 14.67
CA ILE A 200 7.00 -16.54 14.82
C ILE A 200 6.24 -15.74 13.77
N THR A 201 5.37 -16.39 13.00
CA THR A 201 4.62 -15.74 11.94
C THR A 201 3.11 -15.84 12.14
N ASP A 202 2.36 -14.84 11.69
CA ASP A 202 0.89 -14.84 11.77
C ASP A 202 0.21 -15.80 10.79
N VAL A 203 0.79 -16.01 9.60
CA VAL A 203 0.23 -16.89 8.57
C VAL A 203 1.28 -17.78 7.90
N ASN A 204 0.85 -18.95 7.39
CA ASN A 204 1.76 -19.92 6.75
C ASN A 204 2.48 -19.37 5.51
N MET A 205 1.88 -18.42 4.79
CA MET A 205 2.52 -17.80 3.62
C MET A 205 3.80 -17.05 4.02
N VAL A 206 3.81 -16.38 5.18
CA VAL A 206 5.01 -15.72 5.71
C VAL A 206 6.03 -16.78 6.11
N LYS A 207 5.62 -17.80 6.87
CA LYS A 207 6.51 -18.93 7.24
C LYS A 207 7.17 -19.57 6.02
N ALA A 208 6.40 -19.84 4.96
CA ALA A 208 6.89 -20.51 3.76
C ALA A 208 7.89 -19.67 2.94
N GLY A 209 7.79 -18.34 3.00
CA GLY A 209 8.70 -17.45 2.28
C GLY A 209 10.02 -17.16 3.01
N ILE A 210 10.09 -17.40 4.32
CA ILE A 210 11.31 -17.15 5.11
C ILE A 210 12.33 -18.27 4.84
N THR A 211 13.57 -17.88 4.57
CA THR A 211 14.66 -18.82 4.29
C THR A 211 15.08 -19.53 5.59
N SER A 212 14.69 -20.79 5.76
CA SER A 212 14.87 -21.52 7.03
C SER A 212 16.31 -21.94 7.34
N GLY A 213 17.09 -22.32 6.32
CA GLY A 213 18.43 -22.88 6.49
C GLY A 213 19.37 -22.06 7.39
N PRO A 214 19.53 -20.73 7.18
CA PRO A 214 20.33 -19.90 8.08
C PRO A 214 19.78 -19.83 9.51
N VAL A 215 18.46 -19.75 9.68
CA VAL A 215 17.81 -19.67 11.00
C VAL A 215 18.07 -20.95 11.80
N GLU A 216 17.92 -22.11 11.14
CA GLU A 216 18.17 -23.43 11.71
C GLU A 216 19.65 -23.63 12.07
N LYS A 217 20.58 -23.10 11.24
CA LYS A 217 22.02 -23.15 11.53
C LYS A 217 22.41 -22.40 12.82
N PHE A 218 21.69 -21.34 13.17
CA PHE A 218 21.86 -20.65 14.45
C PHE A 218 21.08 -21.31 15.60
N GLY A 219 20.27 -22.33 15.34
CA GLY A 219 19.48 -23.06 16.34
C GLY A 219 18.03 -22.60 16.50
N GLY A 220 17.59 -21.59 15.73
CA GLY A 220 16.22 -21.09 15.74
C GLY A 220 15.27 -21.93 14.89
N LYS A 221 13.96 -21.74 15.10
CA LYS A 221 12.89 -22.35 14.29
C LYS A 221 11.94 -21.29 13.74
N ILE A 222 11.29 -21.59 12.62
CA ILE A 222 10.20 -20.77 12.08
C ILE A 222 8.86 -21.42 12.46
N VAL A 223 8.09 -20.73 13.29
CA VAL A 223 6.87 -21.23 13.93
C VAL A 223 5.65 -20.47 13.41
N CYS A 224 4.61 -21.21 13.05
CA CYS A 224 3.31 -20.65 12.69
C CYS A 224 2.24 -21.63 13.17
N LYS A 225 1.41 -21.20 14.14
CA LYS A 225 0.37 -22.05 14.75
C LYS A 225 -1.01 -21.85 14.14
N ILE A 226 -1.15 -21.02 13.11
CA ILE A 226 -2.46 -20.60 12.54
C ILE A 226 -3.35 -21.77 12.07
N SER A 227 -2.72 -22.90 11.70
CA SER A 227 -3.37 -24.11 11.22
C SER A 227 -3.43 -25.24 12.26
N ASP A 228 -2.93 -25.01 13.47
CA ASP A 228 -2.95 -26.03 14.51
C ASP A 228 -4.39 -26.31 14.95
N LYS A 229 -4.71 -27.59 15.16
CA LYS A 229 -6.05 -28.00 15.57
C LYS A 229 -6.50 -27.30 16.86
N SER A 230 -5.59 -27.17 17.83
CA SER A 230 -5.84 -26.44 19.08
C SER A 230 -6.20 -24.97 18.86
N VAL A 231 -5.56 -24.30 17.90
CA VAL A 231 -5.85 -22.90 17.56
C VAL A 231 -7.20 -22.78 16.87
N ILE A 232 -7.51 -23.70 15.94
CA ILE A 232 -8.78 -23.70 15.21
C ILE A 232 -9.97 -23.92 16.16
N ASP A 233 -9.87 -24.92 17.03
CA ASP A 233 -10.94 -25.28 17.96
C ASP A 233 -11.15 -24.17 19.00
N GLU A 234 -10.06 -23.61 19.53
CA GLU A 234 -10.11 -22.53 20.51
C GLU A 234 -10.61 -21.21 19.92
N ALA A 235 -10.26 -20.88 18.67
CA ALA A 235 -10.78 -19.72 17.97
C ALA A 235 -12.31 -19.79 17.79
N LYS A 236 -12.83 -20.97 17.43
CA LYS A 236 -14.27 -21.21 17.36
C LYS A 236 -14.92 -21.07 18.73
N ARG A 237 -14.32 -21.66 19.76
CA ARG A 237 -14.83 -21.62 21.15
C ARG A 237 -14.92 -20.19 21.71
N GLN A 238 -13.91 -19.35 21.43
CA GLN A 238 -13.87 -17.96 21.91
C GLN A 238 -14.61 -16.96 20.99
N GLY A 239 -15.03 -17.37 19.79
CA GLY A 239 -15.57 -16.43 18.79
C GLY A 239 -14.53 -15.42 18.28
N LYS A 240 -13.24 -15.78 18.29
CA LYS A 240 -12.12 -14.91 17.87
C LYS A 240 -11.51 -15.38 16.55
N THR A 241 -10.69 -14.54 15.93
CA THR A 241 -9.93 -14.96 14.74
C THR A 241 -8.87 -15.99 15.13
N ARG A 242 -8.56 -16.90 14.20
CA ARG A 242 -7.45 -17.86 14.39
C ARG A 242 -6.11 -17.14 14.63
N ALA A 243 -5.94 -15.96 14.04
CA ALA A 243 -4.70 -15.19 14.16
C ALA A 243 -4.49 -14.66 15.59
N ILE A 244 -5.56 -14.22 16.26
CA ILE A 244 -5.52 -13.86 17.69
C ILE A 244 -5.09 -15.05 18.54
N VAL A 245 -5.79 -16.19 18.39
CA VAL A 245 -5.52 -17.38 19.20
C VAL A 245 -4.14 -17.97 18.91
N ALA A 246 -3.67 -17.91 17.67
CA ALA A 246 -2.31 -18.32 17.32
C ALA A 246 -1.26 -17.49 18.06
N MET A 247 -1.42 -16.17 18.16
CA MET A 247 -0.49 -15.32 18.93
C MET A 247 -0.52 -15.67 20.43
N GLN A 248 -1.71 -15.86 21.00
CA GLN A 248 -1.87 -16.27 22.40
C GLN A 248 -1.18 -17.60 22.71
N GLN A 249 -1.31 -18.59 21.83
CA GLN A 249 -0.68 -19.91 22.01
C GLN A 249 0.81 -19.93 21.64
N SER A 250 1.38 -18.82 21.12
CA SER A 250 2.78 -18.73 20.71
C SER A 250 3.65 -17.91 21.67
N THR A 251 3.12 -17.37 22.78
CA THR A 251 3.86 -16.47 23.69
C THR A 251 5.22 -17.04 24.15
N ASP A 252 5.26 -18.32 24.49
CA ASP A 252 6.50 -18.98 24.94
C ASP A 252 7.54 -19.05 23.82
N ASP A 253 7.11 -19.27 22.58
CA ASP A 253 7.99 -19.31 21.42
C ASP A 253 8.60 -17.93 21.12
N MET A 254 7.90 -16.84 21.48
CA MET A 254 8.29 -15.45 21.18
C MET A 254 9.46 -14.93 22.01
N LYS A 255 9.85 -15.59 23.11
CA LYS A 255 10.80 -15.04 24.07
C LYS A 255 12.17 -14.76 23.46
N GLY A 256 12.49 -13.47 23.30
CA GLY A 256 13.70 -12.98 22.65
C GLY A 256 13.77 -13.26 21.15
N GLY A 257 12.70 -13.75 20.53
CA GLY A 257 12.60 -14.05 19.10
C GLY A 257 12.11 -12.88 18.26
N ILE A 258 11.83 -13.17 16.98
CA ILE A 258 11.24 -12.21 16.04
C ILE A 258 9.79 -12.60 15.80
N VAL A 259 8.86 -11.65 15.95
CA VAL A 259 7.46 -11.86 15.57
C VAL A 259 7.17 -11.10 14.28
N VAL A 260 6.58 -11.80 13.31
CA VAL A 260 6.37 -11.32 11.94
C VAL A 260 4.88 -11.37 11.64
N ILE A 261 4.25 -10.21 11.54
CA ILE A 261 2.85 -10.06 11.19
C ILE A 261 2.76 -9.49 9.77
N GLY A 262 2.55 -10.37 8.79
CA GLY A 262 2.49 -9.99 7.38
C GLY A 262 1.08 -9.82 6.84
N ASN A 263 0.05 -10.36 7.51
CA ASN A 263 -1.29 -10.41 6.94
C ASN A 263 -2.38 -9.89 7.88
N ALA A 264 -2.47 -10.38 9.11
CA ALA A 264 -3.64 -10.16 9.96
C ALA A 264 -3.46 -8.96 10.91
N PRO A 265 -4.19 -7.83 10.75
CA PRO A 265 -4.14 -6.73 11.71
C PRO A 265 -4.56 -7.15 13.12
N THR A 266 -5.51 -8.10 13.23
CA THR A 266 -5.95 -8.65 14.51
C THR A 266 -4.84 -9.39 15.26
N ALA A 267 -3.91 -10.03 14.56
CA ALA A 267 -2.74 -10.64 15.21
C ALA A 267 -1.78 -9.58 15.76
N LEU A 268 -1.61 -8.46 15.04
CA LEU A 268 -0.76 -7.37 15.51
C LEU A 268 -1.35 -6.70 16.76
N PHE A 269 -2.66 -6.43 16.78
CA PHE A 269 -3.33 -5.91 17.97
C PHE A 269 -3.17 -6.84 19.18
N GLU A 270 -3.46 -8.14 19.01
CA GLU A 270 -3.32 -9.10 20.09
C GLU A 270 -1.87 -9.18 20.59
N LEU A 271 -0.89 -9.18 19.68
CA LEU A 271 0.53 -9.17 20.06
C LEU A 271 0.88 -7.93 20.90
N ILE A 272 0.40 -6.75 20.50
CA ILE A 272 0.60 -5.50 21.25
C ILE A 272 0.00 -5.63 22.66
N ASP A 273 -1.20 -6.17 22.80
CA ASP A 273 -1.85 -6.37 24.10
C ASP A 273 -1.10 -7.38 24.98
N LEU A 274 -0.60 -8.47 24.38
CA LEU A 274 0.23 -9.46 25.08
C LEU A 274 1.56 -8.85 25.56
N ILE A 275 2.19 -7.99 24.76
CA ILE A 275 3.41 -7.26 25.13
C ILE A 275 3.12 -6.28 26.27
N LYS A 276 2.07 -5.47 26.18
CA LYS A 276 1.67 -4.50 27.22
C LYS A 276 1.36 -5.17 28.56
N ARG A 277 0.81 -6.40 28.51
CA ARG A 277 0.55 -7.24 29.70
C ARG A 277 1.78 -7.99 30.22
N GLY A 278 2.94 -7.87 29.55
CA GLY A 278 4.17 -8.58 29.92
C GLY A 278 4.16 -10.07 29.61
N LEU A 279 3.18 -10.56 28.84
CA LEU A 279 3.03 -11.98 28.48
C LEU A 279 3.85 -12.38 27.25
N ALA A 280 4.17 -11.42 26.38
CA ALA A 280 5.03 -11.63 25.22
C ALA A 280 6.26 -10.71 25.29
N GLN A 281 7.44 -11.26 25.02
CA GLN A 281 8.71 -10.52 25.06
C GLN A 281 9.58 -10.81 23.82
N PRO A 282 9.12 -10.46 22.60
CA PRO A 282 9.96 -10.57 21.41
C PRO A 282 11.09 -9.54 21.43
N ALA A 283 12.20 -9.87 20.76
CA ALA A 283 13.30 -8.94 20.54
C ALA A 283 13.01 -7.96 19.40
N LEU A 284 12.20 -8.36 18.42
CA LEU A 284 11.80 -7.55 17.27
C LEU A 284 10.38 -7.91 16.82
N VAL A 285 9.60 -6.90 16.46
CA VAL A 285 8.30 -7.07 15.78
C VAL A 285 8.37 -6.50 14.36
N VAL A 286 8.25 -7.34 13.34
CA VAL A 286 8.01 -6.91 11.96
C VAL A 286 6.50 -6.90 11.74
N GLY A 287 5.87 -5.74 11.99
CA GLY A 287 4.43 -5.57 11.90
C GLY A 287 4.05 -4.83 10.64
N ILE A 288 3.79 -5.56 9.56
CA ILE A 288 3.44 -4.98 8.25
C ILE A 288 2.18 -5.60 7.63
N PRO A 289 1.07 -5.74 8.39
CA PRO A 289 -0.16 -6.26 7.83
C PRO A 289 -0.70 -5.34 6.71
N VAL A 290 -1.20 -5.97 5.65
CA VAL A 290 -1.97 -5.30 4.59
C VAL A 290 -3.44 -5.29 4.96
N GLY A 291 -4.17 -4.24 4.59
CA GLY A 291 -5.62 -4.26 4.69
C GLY A 291 -6.27 -2.89 4.71
N PHE A 292 -7.58 -2.89 4.49
CA PHE A 292 -8.40 -1.68 4.52
C PHE A 292 -9.08 -1.44 5.88
N VAL A 293 -9.11 -2.46 6.75
CA VAL A 293 -9.73 -2.41 8.07
C VAL A 293 -8.70 -2.81 9.12
N GLY A 294 -8.43 -1.93 10.08
CA GLY A 294 -7.56 -2.19 11.24
C GLY A 294 -6.06 -2.19 10.96
N ALA A 295 -5.62 -2.26 9.69
CA ALA A 295 -4.19 -2.35 9.35
C ALA A 295 -3.42 -1.07 9.71
N VAL A 296 -3.96 0.10 9.37
CA VAL A 296 -3.32 1.40 9.67
C VAL A 296 -3.29 1.61 11.18
N GLU A 297 -4.41 1.33 11.84
CA GLU A 297 -4.59 1.48 13.28
C GLU A 297 -3.65 0.55 14.07
N ALA A 298 -3.51 -0.71 13.66
CA ALA A 298 -2.61 -1.66 14.30
C ALA A 298 -1.14 -1.24 14.16
N LYS A 299 -0.73 -0.76 13.00
CA LYS A 299 0.64 -0.27 12.76
C LYS A 299 0.92 1.04 13.48
N HIS A 300 -0.09 1.89 13.67
CA HIS A 300 0.01 3.04 14.54
C HIS A 300 0.21 2.64 16.00
N ALA A 301 -0.61 1.73 16.52
CA ALA A 301 -0.47 1.23 17.89
C ALA A 301 0.87 0.53 18.15
N LEU A 302 1.46 -0.10 17.13
CA LEU A 302 2.79 -0.72 17.21
C LEU A 302 3.89 0.30 17.51
N LYS A 303 3.76 1.56 17.08
CA LYS A 303 4.78 2.59 17.35
C LYS A 303 4.88 2.97 18.83
N ASP A 304 3.84 2.68 19.61
CA ASP A 304 3.75 3.07 21.01
C ASP A 304 4.24 1.99 21.98
N ILE A 305 4.78 0.86 21.49
CA ILE A 305 5.34 -0.19 22.33
C ILE A 305 6.85 -0.03 22.53
N SER A 306 7.37 -0.58 23.63
CA SER A 306 8.80 -0.51 23.98
C SER A 306 9.69 -1.49 23.20
N ILE A 307 9.10 -2.44 22.49
CA ILE A 307 9.84 -3.45 21.73
C ILE A 307 10.27 -2.88 20.38
N PRO A 308 11.51 -3.11 19.92
CA PRO A 308 11.93 -2.72 18.58
C PRO A 308 10.99 -3.25 17.50
N TYR A 309 10.71 -2.42 16.50
CA TYR A 309 9.78 -2.78 15.42
C TYR A 309 10.22 -2.29 14.03
N ILE A 310 9.66 -2.90 13.00
CA ILE A 310 9.67 -2.41 11.61
C ILE A 310 8.22 -2.42 11.10
N THR A 311 7.76 -1.31 10.54
CA THR A 311 6.36 -1.13 10.09
C THR A 311 6.25 -0.06 9.00
N ASN A 312 5.02 0.36 8.64
CA ASN A 312 4.72 1.54 7.82
C ASN A 312 3.40 2.19 8.28
N THR A 313 3.01 3.35 7.72
CA THR A 313 1.83 4.12 8.17
C THR A 313 0.58 3.96 7.29
N ASN A 314 0.69 3.37 6.11
CA ASN A 314 -0.41 3.30 5.14
C ASN A 314 -1.08 1.91 5.16
N ARG A 315 -1.93 1.60 4.17
CA ARG A 315 -2.63 0.30 4.07
C ARG A 315 -1.79 -0.81 3.45
N LYS A 316 -0.64 -0.45 2.85
CA LYS A 316 0.26 -1.37 2.16
C LYS A 316 1.02 -2.24 3.17
N GLY A 317 1.43 -3.41 2.73
CA GLY A 317 2.14 -4.39 3.52
C GLY A 317 1.97 -5.75 2.86
N GLY A 318 1.85 -6.80 3.66
CA GLY A 318 1.57 -8.14 3.14
C GLY A 318 2.70 -9.13 3.39
N SER A 319 2.41 -10.40 3.14
CA SER A 319 3.36 -11.49 3.35
C SER A 319 4.66 -11.31 2.57
N ALA A 320 4.59 -10.83 1.31
CA ALA A 320 5.78 -10.62 0.48
C ALA A 320 6.76 -9.62 1.09
N VAL A 321 6.24 -8.49 1.61
CA VAL A 321 7.04 -7.46 2.27
C VAL A 321 7.57 -7.94 3.61
N ALA A 322 6.75 -8.62 4.41
CA ALA A 322 7.18 -9.17 5.68
C ALA A 322 8.33 -10.19 5.50
N VAL A 323 8.19 -11.06 4.51
CA VAL A 323 9.21 -12.05 4.13
C VAL A 323 10.48 -11.37 3.63
N SER A 324 10.36 -10.36 2.76
CA SER A 324 11.53 -9.67 2.21
C SER A 324 12.35 -8.97 3.29
N ILE A 325 11.67 -8.33 4.25
CA ILE A 325 12.28 -7.69 5.42
C ILE A 325 13.04 -8.73 6.26
N VAL A 326 12.38 -9.82 6.64
CA VAL A 326 12.99 -10.83 7.50
C VAL A 326 14.14 -11.54 6.80
N ASN A 327 14.01 -11.87 5.51
CA ASN A 327 15.10 -12.48 4.73
C ASN A 327 16.28 -11.52 4.54
N ALA A 328 16.07 -10.21 4.46
CA ALA A 328 17.15 -9.22 4.48
C ALA A 328 17.88 -9.22 5.83
N ILE A 329 17.16 -9.24 6.94
CA ILE A 329 17.75 -9.34 8.29
C ILE A 329 18.52 -10.65 8.47
N ILE A 330 17.99 -11.78 7.99
CA ILE A 330 18.69 -13.07 7.99
C ILE A 330 19.99 -13.00 7.19
N LYS A 331 19.98 -12.33 6.03
CA LYS A 331 21.18 -12.13 5.21
C LYS A 331 22.23 -11.31 6.00
N LEU A 332 21.81 -10.19 6.59
CA LEU A 332 22.68 -9.35 7.42
C LEU A 332 23.26 -10.15 8.61
N ALA A 333 22.46 -10.98 9.27
CA ALA A 333 22.92 -11.79 10.40
C ALA A 333 23.99 -12.85 10.04
N LYS A 334 24.15 -13.17 8.75
CA LYS A 334 25.24 -14.03 8.27
C LYS A 334 26.52 -13.24 7.96
N GLU A 335 26.39 -11.95 7.69
CA GLU A 335 27.48 -11.08 7.23
C GLU A 335 28.17 -10.37 8.40
N TYR A 336 27.39 -9.87 9.35
CA TYR A 336 27.82 -9.31 10.63
C TYR A 336 27.87 -10.37 11.69
#